data_AF-A0A7K4FHC2-F1
#
_entry.id   AF-A0A7K4FHC2-F1
#
_cell.length_a   1.000
_cell.length_b   1.000
_cell.length_c   1.000
_cell.angle_alpha   90.00
_cell.angle_beta   90.00
_cell.angle_gamma   90.00
#
_symmetry.space_group_name_H-M   'P 1'
#
loop_
_entity.id
_entity.type
_entity.pdbx_description
1 polymer ?
#
loop_
_entity_poly.entity_id
_entity_poly.type
_entity_poly.pdbx_seq_one_letter_code
_entity_poly.pdbx_strand_id
1 'polypeptide(L)'
;MTDTSERVTVRIPQDLVEKLKQIQKATGTATISDTIREGLERYVEMHLPPPNVRKVVVELSRQDNRELEEFVRDGNSVSVDDAVRSAVREYIRQKLEHPSVPPRVPRAEARATAGGSSST
;
A
#
# COMPACT_ATOMS: atom_id res chain seq x y z
N MET A 1 -24.03 26.82 6.04
CA MET A 1 -22.66 26.28 6.09
C MET A 1 -22.00 26.71 4.79
N THR A 2 -20.88 27.41 4.85
CA THR A 2 -20.29 28.14 3.71
C THR A 2 -19.76 27.19 2.63
N ASP A 3 -20.52 27.01 1.56
CA ASP A 3 -20.07 26.46 0.27
C ASP A 3 -18.97 27.35 -0.32
N THR A 4 -17.76 27.22 0.21
CA THR A 4 -16.56 27.91 -0.27
C THR A 4 -16.01 27.12 -1.45
N SER A 5 -16.74 27.12 -2.56
CA SER A 5 -16.29 26.53 -3.82
C SER A 5 -15.35 27.51 -4.53
N GLU A 6 -14.08 27.15 -4.67
CA GLU A 6 -13.11 27.95 -5.42
C GLU A 6 -13.08 27.53 -6.90
N ARG A 7 -13.10 28.51 -7.81
CA ARG A 7 -13.14 28.25 -9.25
C ARG A 7 -11.73 28.10 -9.81
N VAL A 8 -11.38 26.88 -10.20
CA VAL A 8 -10.10 26.57 -10.85
C VAL A 8 -10.30 26.48 -12.37
N THR A 9 -9.48 27.18 -13.14
CA THR A 9 -9.48 27.12 -14.62
C THR A 9 -8.16 26.53 -15.10
N VAL A 10 -8.21 25.40 -15.79
CA VAL A 10 -7.01 24.67 -16.26
C VAL A 10 -7.12 24.39 -17.75
N ARG A 11 -6.01 24.53 -18.48
CA ARG A 11 -5.95 24.09 -19.88
C ARG A 11 -5.61 22.60 -19.91
N ILE A 12 -6.45 21.84 -20.60
CA ILE A 12 -6.34 20.39 -20.67
C ILE A 12 -6.12 20.00 -22.13
N PRO A 13 -5.15 19.12 -22.44
CA PRO A 13 -4.93 18.64 -23.80
C PRO A 13 -6.14 17.86 -24.32
N GLN A 14 -6.38 17.93 -25.63
CA GLN A 14 -7.59 17.40 -26.26
C GLN A 14 -7.75 15.90 -26.03
N ASP A 15 -6.65 15.13 -26.08
CA ASP A 15 -6.64 13.68 -25.83
C ASP A 15 -7.18 13.32 -24.44
N LEU A 16 -6.87 14.13 -23.43
CA LEU A 16 -7.33 13.89 -22.07
C LEU A 16 -8.82 14.21 -21.92
N VAL A 17 -9.31 15.23 -22.64
CA VAL A 17 -10.74 15.54 -22.71
C VAL A 17 -11.52 14.39 -23.36
N GLU A 18 -10.98 13.75 -24.39
CA GLU A 18 -11.61 12.59 -25.01
C GLU A 18 -11.70 11.39 -24.06
N LYS A 19 -10.62 11.10 -23.32
CA LYS A 19 -10.63 10.06 -22.27
C LYS A 19 -11.63 10.36 -21.17
N LEU A 20 -11.72 11.61 -20.72
CA LEU A 20 -12.70 12.04 -19.73
C LEU A 20 -14.14 11.87 -20.23
N LYS A 21 -14.42 12.12 -21.52
CA LYS A 21 -15.73 11.84 -22.12
C LYS A 21 -16.06 10.35 -22.17
N GLN A 22 -15.06 9.48 -22.40
CA GLN A 22 -15.27 8.03 -22.35
C GLN A 22 -15.60 7.57 -20.92
N ILE A 23 -14.88 8.11 -19.92
CA ILE A 23 -15.15 7.85 -18.50
C ILE A 23 -16.55 8.35 -18.14
N GLN A 24 -16.92 9.57 -18.55
CA GLN A 24 -18.25 10.13 -18.32
C GLN A 24 -19.36 9.18 -18.81
N LYS A 25 -19.22 8.64 -20.02
CA LYS A 25 -20.17 7.66 -20.60
C LYS A 25 -20.22 6.35 -19.83
N ALA A 26 -19.08 5.87 -19.33
CA ALA A 26 -19.00 4.62 -18.58
C ALA A 26 -19.57 4.74 -17.17
N THR A 27 -19.36 5.88 -16.50
CA THR A 27 -19.78 6.12 -15.11
C THR A 27 -21.19 6.72 -15.01
N GLY A 28 -21.76 7.20 -16.13
CA GLY A 28 -23.11 7.79 -16.16
C GLY A 28 -23.19 9.17 -15.50
N THR A 29 -22.08 9.89 -15.39
CA THR A 29 -22.02 11.20 -14.72
C THR A 29 -22.61 12.32 -15.57
N ALA A 30 -23.29 13.27 -14.92
CA ALA A 30 -24.05 14.32 -15.59
C ALA A 30 -23.17 15.29 -16.42
N THR A 31 -21.98 15.62 -15.92
CA THR A 31 -21.06 16.55 -16.61
C THR A 31 -19.60 16.12 -16.53
N ILE A 32 -18.79 16.58 -17.50
CA ILE A 32 -17.32 16.40 -17.48
C ILE A 32 -16.71 17.03 -16.21
N SER A 33 -17.26 18.14 -15.74
CA SER A 33 -16.82 18.80 -14.51
C SER A 33 -16.99 17.91 -13.28
N ASP A 34 -18.07 17.13 -13.22
CA ASP A 34 -18.29 16.17 -12.12
C ASP A 34 -17.31 15.01 -12.20
N THR A 35 -17.05 14.50 -13.42
CA THR A 35 -16.02 13.47 -13.64
C THR A 35 -14.63 13.97 -13.21
N ILE A 36 -14.30 15.23 -13.50
CA ILE A 36 -13.03 15.85 -13.07
C ILE A 36 -12.99 16.00 -11.56
N ARG A 37 -14.08 16.42 -10.92
CA ARG A 37 -14.18 16.56 -9.46
C ARG A 37 -13.95 15.23 -8.77
N GLU A 38 -14.65 14.19 -9.18
CA GLU A 38 -14.50 12.82 -8.66
C GLU A 38 -13.08 12.28 -8.87
N GLY A 39 -12.49 12.55 -10.05
CA GLY A 39 -11.11 12.22 -10.35
C GLY A 39 -10.11 12.94 -9.43
N LEU A 40 -10.34 14.22 -9.15
CA LEU A 40 -9.52 15.02 -8.23
C LEU A 40 -9.65 14.54 -6.79
N GLU A 41 -10.86 14.26 -6.31
CA GLU A 41 -11.10 13.71 -4.98
C GLU A 41 -10.35 12.39 -4.80
N ARG A 42 -10.48 11.45 -5.76
CA ARG A 42 -9.71 10.19 -5.74
C ARG A 42 -8.20 10.42 -5.81
N TYR A 43 -7.75 11.38 -6.62
CA TYR A 43 -6.32 11.71 -6.72
C TYR A 43 -5.79 12.25 -5.39
N VAL A 44 -6.54 13.13 -4.72
CA VAL A 44 -6.19 13.63 -3.39
C VAL A 44 -6.20 12.51 -2.36
N GLU A 45 -7.19 11.61 -2.36
CA GLU A 45 -7.22 10.46 -1.45
C GLU A 45 -6.05 9.49 -1.66
N MET A 46 -5.58 9.33 -2.90
CA MET A 46 -4.43 8.47 -3.21
C MET A 46 -3.11 9.09 -2.73
N HIS A 47 -2.95 10.42 -2.84
CA HIS A 47 -1.69 11.10 -2.56
C HIS A 47 -1.60 11.72 -1.16
N LEU A 48 -2.74 12.06 -0.55
CA LEU A 48 -2.90 12.44 0.86
C LEU A 48 -3.91 11.50 1.52
N PRO A 49 -3.54 10.22 1.73
CA PRO A 49 -4.42 9.34 2.45
C PRO A 49 -4.46 9.78 3.93
N PRO A 50 -5.59 9.60 4.65
CA PRO A 50 -5.72 10.02 6.05
C PRO A 50 -4.58 9.43 6.90
N PRO A 51 -4.15 10.10 8.00
CA PRO A 51 -2.90 9.77 8.71
C PRO A 51 -2.75 8.31 9.15
N ASN A 52 -3.86 7.56 9.25
CA ASN A 52 -3.90 6.18 9.73
C ASN A 52 -4.20 5.14 8.64
N VAL A 53 -4.39 5.56 7.38
CA VAL A 53 -4.70 4.66 6.27
C VAL A 53 -3.75 4.99 5.12
N ARG A 54 -3.13 3.99 4.51
CA ARG A 54 -2.39 4.16 3.25
C ARG A 54 -2.89 3.12 2.26
N LYS A 55 -3.30 3.57 1.08
CA LYS A 55 -3.72 2.66 0.01
C LYS A 55 -2.45 2.19 -0.72
N VAL A 56 -2.24 0.87 -0.72
CA VAL A 56 -1.16 0.23 -1.47
C VAL A 56 -1.80 -0.47 -2.66
N VAL A 57 -1.42 -0.08 -3.86
CA VAL A 57 -1.86 -0.74 -5.10
C VAL A 57 -0.81 -1.81 -5.42
N VAL A 58 -1.25 -3.06 -5.56
CA VAL A 58 -0.39 -4.19 -5.89
C VAL A 58 -0.90 -4.81 -7.18
N GLU A 59 0.00 -5.05 -8.12
CA GLU A 59 -0.29 -5.82 -9.31
C GLU A 59 -0.05 -7.31 -9.03
N LEU A 60 -1.05 -8.13 -9.26
CA LEU A 60 -1.00 -9.58 -9.07
C LEU A 60 -1.04 -10.28 -10.43
N SER A 61 -0.39 -11.44 -10.53
CA SER A 61 -0.50 -12.26 -11.72
C SER A 61 -1.92 -12.81 -11.85
N ARG A 62 -2.32 -13.20 -13.08
CA ARG A 62 -3.63 -13.83 -13.30
C ARG A 62 -3.80 -15.13 -12.51
N GLN A 63 -2.70 -15.85 -12.27
CA GLN A 63 -2.73 -17.08 -11.51
C GLN A 63 -2.99 -16.79 -10.03
N ASP A 64 -2.22 -15.88 -9.43
CA ASP A 64 -2.38 -15.51 -8.00
C ASP A 64 -3.77 -14.95 -7.73
N ASN A 65 -4.30 -14.15 -8.66
CA ASN A 65 -5.65 -13.61 -8.53
C ASN A 65 -6.72 -14.71 -8.57
N ARG A 66 -6.53 -15.74 -9.42
CA ARG A 66 -7.45 -16.88 -9.48
C ARG A 66 -7.40 -17.71 -8.19
N GLU A 67 -6.20 -17.93 -7.63
CA GLU A 67 -6.04 -18.64 -6.37
C GLU A 67 -6.73 -17.88 -5.21
N LEU A 68 -6.63 -16.54 -5.20
CA LEU A 68 -7.35 -15.70 -4.25
C LEU A 68 -8.88 -15.75 -4.44
N GLU A 69 -9.37 -15.79 -5.68
CA GLU A 69 -10.79 -15.96 -5.99
C GLU A 69 -11.33 -17.31 -5.51
N GLU A 70 -10.56 -18.39 -5.71
CA GLU A 70 -10.89 -19.73 -5.21
C GLU A 70 -10.90 -19.75 -3.67
N PHE A 71 -9.90 -19.13 -3.03
CA PHE A 71 -9.83 -19.01 -1.57
C PHE A 71 -11.04 -18.28 -0.96
N VAL A 72 -11.53 -17.23 -1.62
CA VAL A 72 -12.75 -16.51 -1.21
C VAL A 72 -14.00 -17.36 -1.45
N ARG A 73 -14.07 -18.07 -2.59
CA ARG A 73 -15.18 -18.97 -2.92
C ARG A 73 -15.35 -20.09 -1.90
N ASP A 74 -14.25 -20.58 -1.34
CA ASP A 74 -14.24 -21.61 -0.28
C ASP A 74 -14.74 -21.07 1.07
N GLY A 75 -15.09 -19.79 1.17
CA GLY A 75 -15.67 -19.17 2.36
C GLY A 75 -14.64 -18.73 3.40
N ASN A 76 -13.34 -18.78 3.07
CA ASN A 76 -12.27 -18.40 4.00
C ASN A 76 -12.12 -16.88 4.18
N SER A 77 -12.74 -16.07 3.30
CA SER A 77 -12.71 -14.61 3.37
C SER A 77 -13.92 -13.99 2.66
N VAL A 78 -14.25 -12.75 3.01
CA VAL A 78 -15.42 -12.03 2.46
C VAL A 78 -15.14 -11.50 1.04
N SER A 79 -13.91 -11.12 0.75
CA SER A 79 -13.47 -10.68 -0.58
C SER A 79 -11.95 -10.89 -0.75
N VAL A 80 -11.47 -10.74 -1.99
CA VAL A 80 -10.03 -10.82 -2.29
C VAL A 80 -9.24 -9.75 -1.51
N ASP A 81 -9.76 -8.53 -1.45
CA ASP A 81 -9.16 -7.44 -0.67
C ASP A 81 -9.09 -7.76 0.83
N ASP A 82 -10.11 -8.43 1.36
CA ASP A 82 -10.16 -8.82 2.77
C ASP A 82 -9.21 -9.98 3.09
N ALA A 83 -9.08 -10.93 2.17
CA ALA A 83 -8.09 -12.01 2.25
C ALA A 83 -6.67 -11.45 2.31
N VAL A 84 -6.33 -10.53 1.40
CA VAL A 84 -5.02 -9.87 1.37
C VAL A 84 -4.77 -9.07 2.64
N ARG A 85 -5.75 -8.28 3.11
CA ARG A 85 -5.62 -7.49 4.34
C ARG A 85 -5.37 -8.38 5.57
N SER A 86 -6.10 -9.48 5.67
CA SER A 86 -5.99 -10.43 6.77
C SER A 86 -4.63 -11.15 6.76
N ALA A 87 -4.18 -11.61 5.59
CA ALA A 87 -2.87 -12.24 5.42
C ALA A 87 -1.72 -11.30 5.80
N VAL A 88 -1.75 -10.05 5.32
CA VAL A 88 -0.74 -9.03 5.66
C VAL A 88 -0.74 -8.73 7.16
N ARG A 89 -1.91 -8.61 7.78
CA ARG A 89 -2.04 -8.35 9.23
C ARG A 89 -1.43 -9.49 10.05
N GLU A 90 -1.72 -10.73 9.68
CA GLU A 90 -1.22 -11.91 10.38
C GLU A 90 0.30 -12.06 10.21
N TYR A 91 0.80 -11.86 8.99
CA TYR A 91 2.23 -11.90 8.70
C TYR A 91 3.01 -10.88 9.54
N ILE A 92 2.52 -9.63 9.59
CA ILE A 92 3.16 -8.58 10.38
C ILE A 92 3.09 -8.90 11.88
N ARG A 93 1.95 -9.42 12.37
CA ARG A 93 1.81 -9.84 13.78
C ARG A 93 2.87 -10.87 14.15
N GLN A 94 3.02 -11.94 13.36
CA GLN A 94 4.00 -12.99 13.61
C GLN A 94 5.44 -12.46 13.60
N LYS A 95 5.76 -11.54 12.67
CA LYS A 95 7.09 -10.91 12.59
C LYS A 95 7.40 -9.97 13.76
N LEU A 96 6.39 -9.32 14.32
CA LEU A 96 6.55 -8.43 15.48
C LEU A 96 6.55 -9.18 16.81
N GLU A 97 5.83 -10.30 16.92
CA GLU A 97 5.82 -11.18 18.10
C GLU A 97 7.09 -12.04 18.19
N HIS A 98 7.68 -12.38 17.04
CA HIS A 98 9.00 -13.01 16.94
C HIS A 98 9.98 -12.02 16.31
N PRO A 99 10.37 -10.93 17.00
CA PRO A 99 11.50 -10.13 16.55
C PRO A 99 12.67 -11.11 16.58
N SER A 100 13.24 -11.40 15.41
CA SER A 100 14.39 -12.29 15.26
C SER A 100 15.40 -11.98 16.35
N VAL A 101 15.42 -12.76 17.43
CA VAL A 101 16.40 -12.64 18.50
C VAL A 101 17.71 -13.00 17.82
N PRO A 102 18.65 -12.06 17.61
CA PRO A 102 19.92 -12.45 17.04
C PRO A 102 20.51 -13.48 18.02
N PRO A 103 21.05 -14.62 17.52
CA PRO A 103 21.67 -15.59 18.40
C PRO A 103 22.74 -14.84 19.19
N ARG A 104 22.64 -14.86 20.53
CA ARG A 104 23.71 -14.39 21.40
C ARG A 104 24.92 -15.25 21.05
N VAL A 105 25.82 -14.73 20.23
CA VAL A 105 27.14 -15.31 20.03
C VAL A 105 27.74 -15.44 21.43
N PRO A 106 28.04 -16.66 21.91
CA PRO A 106 28.74 -16.81 23.17
C PRO A 106 30.07 -16.09 22.97
N ARG A 107 30.34 -15.10 23.83
CA ARG A 107 31.58 -14.34 23.85
C ARG A 107 32.70 -15.35 24.13
N ALA A 108 33.27 -15.91 23.07
CA ALA A 108 34.45 -16.72 23.16
C ALA A 108 35.52 -15.83 23.79
N GLU A 109 35.86 -16.14 25.04
CA GLU A 109 36.99 -15.57 25.73
C GLU A 109 38.22 -15.85 24.87
N ALA A 110 38.62 -14.83 24.11
CA ALA A 110 39.90 -14.80 23.43
C ALA A 110 40.99 -14.74 24.50
N ARG A 111 41.38 -15.92 24.97
CA ARG A 111 42.72 -16.15 25.52
C ARG A 111 43.75 -15.87 24.43
N ALA A 112 44.87 -15.31 24.90
CA ALA A 112 46.17 -15.16 24.24
C ALA A 112 46.25 -13.94 23.29
N THR A 113 47.12 -12.96 23.50
CA THR A 113 48.58 -13.11 23.63
C THR A 113 49.20 -11.78 24.06
N ALA A 114 50.12 -11.81 25.03
CA ALA A 114 51.36 -11.04 25.05
C ALA A 114 52.21 -11.52 26.24
N GLY A 115 52.97 -12.57 26.01
CA GLY A 115 54.16 -12.82 26.82
C GLY A 115 55.29 -11.89 26.39
N GLY A 116 56.21 -11.61 27.31
CA GLY A 116 57.58 -11.25 26.95
C GLY A 116 58.23 -10.11 27.75
N SER A 117 59.00 -10.49 28.78
CA SER A 117 60.23 -9.83 29.30
C SER A 117 60.08 -8.41 29.90
N SER A 118 60.72 -8.04 31.00
CA SER A 118 62.13 -8.29 31.33
C SER A 118 62.41 -8.20 32.84
N SER A 119 63.31 -9.07 33.27
CA SER A 119 64.17 -8.98 34.44
C SER A 119 64.92 -7.64 34.53
N THR A 120 65.03 -7.05 35.72
CA THR A 120 66.25 -6.91 36.56
C THR A 120 65.85 -6.23 37.86
#